data_AF-A0A6N9V7I6-F1
#
_entry.id   AF-A0A6N9V7I6-F1
#
_cell.length_a   1.000
_cell.length_b   1.000
_cell.length_c   1.000
_cell.angle_alpha   90.00
_cell.angle_beta   90.00
_cell.angle_gamma   90.00
#
_symmetry.space_group_name_H-M   'P 1'
#
loop_
_entity.id
_entity.type
_entity.pdbx_description
1 polymer ?
#
loop_
_entity_poly.entity_id
_entity_poly.type
_entity_poly.pdbx_seq_one_letter_code
_entity_poly.pdbx_strand_id
1 'polypeptide(L)'
;MNDTHPPTTAAAAAAEAAERLIAEYRALPPGSDRKREIITELDANAQALPFLVSVVADAAEYDLARVESATVLRVWPPDDPDLRRRAGRALLSALRDPEEDLVRQYAAMSLAPYTSDPLVAMALDSTARADQDPLVRDSARFSIKEAHRLQETGAGSP
;
A
#
# COMPACT_ATOMS: atom_id res chain seq x y z
N MET A 1 -32.35 -22.34 7.23
CA MET A 1 -31.13 -22.01 6.47
C MET A 1 -30.64 -20.67 6.98
N ASN A 2 -29.71 -20.70 7.93
CA ASN A 2 -28.93 -19.54 8.36
C ASN A 2 -27.53 -20.09 8.62
N ASP A 3 -26.65 -19.97 7.63
CA ASP A 3 -25.24 -20.34 7.76
C ASP A 3 -24.50 -19.24 8.52
N THR A 4 -24.73 -19.20 9.83
CA THR A 4 -23.88 -18.48 10.78
C THR A 4 -22.58 -19.26 10.96
N HIS A 5 -21.62 -19.09 10.05
CA HIS A 5 -20.24 -19.38 10.37
C HIS A 5 -19.75 -18.33 11.38
N PRO A 6 -19.15 -18.72 12.50
CA PRO A 6 -18.65 -17.77 13.48
C PRO A 6 -17.50 -16.92 12.87
N PRO A 7 -17.39 -15.63 13.23
CA PRO A 7 -16.41 -14.70 12.64
C PRO A 7 -14.96 -15.20 12.77
N THR A 8 -14.66 -16.03 13.79
CA THR A 8 -13.36 -16.66 14.01
C THR A 8 -12.97 -17.63 12.87
N THR A 9 -13.92 -18.34 12.26
CA THR A 9 -13.64 -19.30 11.18
C THR A 9 -13.31 -18.59 9.86
N ALA A 10 -13.99 -17.48 9.56
CA ALA A 10 -13.74 -16.70 8.35
C ALA A 10 -12.38 -15.99 8.40
N ALA A 11 -12.03 -15.38 9.54
CA ALA A 11 -10.72 -14.75 9.73
C ALA A 11 -9.58 -15.77 9.66
N ALA A 12 -9.75 -16.96 10.25
CA ALA A 12 -8.78 -18.04 10.16
C ALA A 12 -8.60 -18.52 8.71
N ALA A 13 -9.70 -18.72 7.96
CA ALA A 13 -9.64 -19.11 6.56
C ALA A 13 -8.95 -18.05 5.68
N ALA A 14 -9.19 -16.76 5.95
CA ALA A 14 -8.53 -15.66 5.26
C ALA A 14 -7.02 -15.61 5.56
N ALA A 15 -6.62 -15.90 6.81
CA ALA A 15 -5.22 -16.01 7.20
C ALA A 15 -4.53 -17.19 6.49
N GLU A 16 -5.14 -18.38 6.49
CA GLU A 16 -4.61 -19.56 5.79
C GLU A 16 -4.49 -19.33 4.28
N ALA A 17 -5.48 -18.66 3.68
CA ALA A 17 -5.43 -18.30 2.26
C ALA A 17 -4.28 -17.32 1.98
N ALA A 18 -4.10 -16.28 2.80
CA ALA A 18 -3.00 -15.35 2.69
C ALA A 18 -1.64 -16.05 2.86
N GLU A 19 -1.49 -16.91 3.86
CA GLU A 19 -0.25 -17.65 4.11
C GLU A 19 0.17 -18.52 2.93
N ARG A 20 -0.78 -19.23 2.30
CA ARG A 20 -0.51 -20.04 1.10
C ARG A 20 -0.02 -19.18 -0.06
N LEU A 21 -0.71 -18.08 -0.34
CA LEU A 21 -0.36 -17.16 -1.42
C LEU A 21 0.99 -16.48 -1.17
N ILE A 22 1.28 -16.06 0.07
CA ILE A 22 2.56 -15.48 0.46
C ILE A 22 3.70 -16.49 0.33
N ALA A 23 3.45 -17.75 0.68
CA ALA A 23 4.43 -18.83 0.50
C ALA A 23 4.73 -19.08 -0.98
N GLU A 24 3.70 -19.11 -1.83
CA GLU A 24 3.86 -19.18 -3.29
C GLU A 24 4.67 -18.01 -3.80
N TYR A 25 4.29 -16.78 -3.45
CA TYR A 25 4.98 -15.55 -3.86
C TYR A 25 6.48 -15.60 -3.59
N ARG A 26 6.87 -16.03 -2.38
CA ARG A 26 8.28 -16.09 -1.95
C ARG A 26 9.08 -17.16 -2.67
N ALA A 27 8.44 -18.20 -3.21
CA ALA A 27 9.09 -19.25 -3.97
C ALA A 27 9.32 -18.86 -5.45
N LEU A 28 8.68 -17.79 -5.92
CA LEU A 28 8.77 -17.37 -7.31
C LEU A 28 10.08 -16.62 -7.62
N PRO A 29 10.58 -16.70 -8.86
CA PRO A 29 11.68 -15.87 -9.33
C PRO A 29 11.39 -14.36 -9.20
N PRO A 30 12.42 -13.50 -9.04
CA PRO A 30 12.26 -12.06 -8.81
C PRO A 30 11.47 -11.28 -9.87
N GLY A 31 11.40 -11.73 -11.12
CA GLY A 31 10.67 -11.04 -12.20
C GLY A 31 9.42 -11.77 -12.68
N SER A 32 8.79 -12.59 -11.84
CA SER A 32 7.62 -13.37 -12.23
C SER A 32 6.36 -12.51 -12.22
N ASP A 33 5.65 -12.40 -13.36
CA ASP A 33 4.32 -11.78 -13.43
C ASP A 33 3.32 -12.37 -12.43
N ARG A 34 3.49 -13.64 -12.07
CA ARG A 34 2.68 -14.32 -11.05
C ARG A 34 2.77 -13.63 -9.68
N LYS A 35 3.90 -12.99 -9.35
CA LYS A 35 4.02 -12.19 -8.12
C LYS A 35 2.98 -11.06 -8.09
N ARG A 36 2.82 -10.34 -9.21
CA ARG A 36 1.81 -9.27 -9.35
C ARG A 36 0.40 -9.83 -9.17
N GLU A 37 0.08 -10.94 -9.83
CA GLU A 37 -1.23 -11.58 -9.72
C GLU A 37 -1.56 -12.01 -8.29
N ILE A 38 -0.58 -12.56 -7.57
CA ILE A 38 -0.76 -12.93 -6.16
C ILE A 38 -1.10 -11.69 -5.31
N ILE A 39 -0.47 -10.54 -5.55
CA ILE A 39 -0.84 -9.30 -4.83
C ILE A 39 -2.31 -8.92 -5.11
N THR A 40 -2.75 -9.04 -6.36
CA THR A 40 -4.17 -8.81 -6.71
C THR A 40 -5.10 -9.80 -6.02
N GLU A 41 -4.71 -11.08 -5.89
CA GLU A 41 -5.50 -12.09 -5.16
C GLU A 41 -5.54 -11.84 -3.64
N LEU A 42 -4.54 -11.14 -3.10
CA LEU A 42 -4.49 -10.71 -1.69
C LEU A 42 -5.31 -9.43 -1.42
N ASP A 43 -5.94 -8.83 -2.45
CA ASP A 43 -6.76 -7.62 -2.29
C ASP A 43 -7.86 -7.80 -1.23
N ALA A 44 -8.14 -6.74 -0.47
CA ALA A 44 -9.06 -6.72 0.66
C ALA A 44 -8.77 -7.72 1.80
N ASN A 45 -7.70 -8.53 1.72
CA ASN A 45 -7.34 -9.46 2.78
C ASN A 45 -6.51 -8.76 3.85
N ALA A 46 -7.15 -8.39 4.97
CA ALA A 46 -6.50 -7.71 6.08
C ALA A 46 -5.28 -8.46 6.66
N GLN A 47 -5.27 -9.80 6.58
CA GLN A 47 -4.15 -10.62 7.07
C GLN A 47 -2.90 -10.49 6.18
N ALA A 48 -3.06 -10.03 4.93
CA ALA A 48 -1.95 -9.84 3.99
C ALA A 48 -1.25 -8.48 4.16
N LEU A 49 -1.88 -7.50 4.82
CA LEU A 49 -1.37 -6.12 4.91
C LEU A 49 0.09 -6.03 5.43
N PRO A 50 0.52 -6.77 6.48
CA PRO A 50 1.92 -6.75 6.91
C PRO A 50 2.90 -7.20 5.83
N PHE A 51 2.50 -8.17 5.00
CA PHE A 51 3.31 -8.64 3.88
C PHE A 51 3.35 -7.60 2.76
N LEU A 52 2.22 -7.00 2.39
CA LEU A 52 2.18 -5.93 1.37
C LEU A 52 3.06 -4.73 1.75
N VAL A 53 3.06 -4.34 3.03
CA VAL A 53 3.97 -3.31 3.55
C VAL A 53 5.43 -3.70 3.34
N SER A 54 5.79 -4.97 3.55
CA SER A 54 7.16 -5.44 3.32
C SER A 54 7.54 -5.43 1.84
N VAL A 55 6.62 -5.78 0.93
CA VAL A 55 6.84 -5.76 -0.52
C VAL A 55 7.13 -4.35 -1.01
N VAL A 56 6.31 -3.35 -0.65
CA VAL A 56 6.53 -1.96 -1.05
C VAL A 56 7.87 -1.40 -0.56
N ALA A 57 8.28 -1.79 0.65
CA ALA A 57 9.49 -1.30 1.29
C ALA A 57 10.79 -1.87 0.68
N ASP A 58 10.72 -3.01 -0.01
CA ASP A 58 11.89 -3.68 -0.56
C ASP A 58 12.21 -3.15 -1.97
N ALA A 59 13.32 -2.41 -2.10
CA ALA A 59 13.77 -1.88 -3.38
C ALA A 59 14.28 -2.96 -4.35
N ALA A 60 14.63 -4.15 -3.86
CA ALA A 60 15.06 -5.27 -4.70
C ALA A 60 13.88 -6.12 -5.21
N GLU A 61 12.66 -5.84 -4.75
CA GLU A 61 11.48 -6.58 -5.16
C GLU A 61 10.96 -6.10 -6.52
N TYR A 62 10.23 -6.98 -7.20
CA TYR A 62 9.64 -6.71 -8.51
C TYR A 62 8.82 -5.42 -8.49
N ASP A 63 9.15 -4.48 -9.38
CA ASP A 63 8.51 -3.17 -9.51
C ASP A 63 6.97 -3.26 -9.60
N LEU A 64 6.45 -4.18 -10.41
CA LEU A 64 5.00 -4.38 -10.53
C LEU A 64 4.35 -4.91 -9.25
N ALA A 65 5.04 -5.75 -8.48
CA ALA A 65 4.52 -6.21 -7.19
C ALA A 65 4.49 -5.08 -6.16
N ARG A 66 5.49 -4.17 -6.19
CA ARG A 66 5.52 -2.95 -5.37
C ARG A 66 4.39 -2.00 -5.74
N VAL A 67 4.14 -1.80 -7.04
CA VAL A 67 3.04 -0.98 -7.57
C VAL A 67 1.67 -1.49 -7.14
N GLU A 68 1.41 -2.79 -7.30
CA GLU A 68 0.14 -3.37 -6.86
C GLU A 68 -0.01 -3.30 -5.34
N SER A 69 1.05 -3.57 -4.59
CA SER A 69 1.00 -3.51 -3.12
C SER A 69 0.72 -2.08 -2.64
N ALA A 70 1.29 -1.06 -3.28
CA ALA A 70 0.98 0.34 -3.00
C ALA A 70 -0.50 0.66 -3.28
N THR A 71 -1.03 0.14 -4.40
CA THR A 71 -2.44 0.32 -4.78
C THR A 71 -3.39 -0.34 -3.78
N VAL A 72 -3.13 -1.57 -3.35
CA VAL A 72 -3.92 -2.25 -2.30
C VAL A 72 -3.87 -1.44 -1.00
N LEU A 73 -2.69 -0.99 -0.57
CA LEU A 73 -2.53 -0.17 0.64
C LEU A 73 -3.21 1.20 0.54
N ARG A 74 -3.46 1.73 -0.65
CA ARG A 74 -4.26 2.95 -0.86
C ARG A 74 -5.74 2.70 -0.58
N VAL A 75 -6.27 1.58 -1.08
CA VAL A 75 -7.69 1.22 -1.00
C VAL A 75 -8.04 0.68 0.38
N TRP A 76 -7.15 -0.15 0.95
CA TRP A 76 -7.33 -0.85 2.22
C TRP A 76 -6.22 -0.46 3.20
N PRO A 77 -6.17 0.80 3.65
CA PRO A 77 -5.17 1.21 4.63
C PRO A 77 -5.38 0.45 5.94
N PRO A 78 -4.31 0.03 6.64
CA PRO A 78 -4.46 -0.69 7.91
C PRO A 78 -5.24 0.12 8.95
N ASP A 79 -6.11 -0.57 9.69
CA ASP A 79 -6.83 -0.01 10.85
C ASP A 79 -5.90 0.06 12.08
N ASP A 80 -4.99 -0.91 12.23
CA ASP A 80 -3.99 -0.90 13.30
C ASP A 80 -3.06 0.32 13.15
N PRO A 81 -2.99 1.23 14.14
CA PRO A 81 -2.24 2.48 14.01
C PRO A 81 -0.75 2.29 13.73
N ASP A 82 -0.13 1.24 14.30
CA ASP A 82 1.30 0.99 14.13
C ASP A 82 1.62 0.37 12.77
N LEU A 83 0.78 -0.54 12.28
CA LEU A 83 0.86 -1.02 10.91
C LEU A 83 0.56 0.09 9.89
N ARG A 84 -0.42 0.95 10.16
CA ARG A 84 -0.75 2.11 9.31
C ARG A 84 0.43 3.07 9.19
N ARG A 85 1.09 3.37 10.32
CA ARG A 85 2.32 4.17 10.34
C ARG A 85 3.41 3.51 9.50
N ARG A 86 3.66 2.21 9.69
CA ARG A 86 4.65 1.45 8.92
C ARG A 86 4.36 1.45 7.42
N ALA A 87 3.08 1.29 7.03
CA ALA A 87 2.66 1.36 5.63
C ALA A 87 2.96 2.75 5.02
N GLY A 88 2.63 3.83 5.72
CA GLY A 88 2.98 5.18 5.29
C GLY A 88 4.50 5.38 5.14
N ARG A 89 5.31 4.75 6.00
CA ARG A 89 6.79 4.79 5.88
C ARG A 89 7.34 3.97 4.73
N ALA A 90 6.77 2.80 4.47
CA ALA A 90 7.14 1.97 3.32
C ALA A 90 6.86 2.73 2.02
N LEU A 91 5.66 3.30 1.87
CA LEU A 91 5.29 4.13 0.73
C LEU A 91 6.17 5.38 0.60
N LEU A 92 6.54 6.03 1.72
CA LEU A 92 7.48 7.14 1.69
C LEU A 92 8.88 6.73 1.22
N SER A 93 9.33 5.52 1.58
CA SER A 93 10.60 4.96 1.10
C SER A 93 10.54 4.72 -0.41
N ALA A 94 9.45 4.11 -0.89
CA ALA A 94 9.21 3.87 -2.31
C ALA A 94 9.11 5.18 -3.13
N LEU A 95 8.52 6.24 -2.58
CA LEU A 95 8.49 7.57 -3.21
C LEU A 95 9.90 8.17 -3.43
N ARG A 96 10.85 7.79 -2.57
CA ARG A 96 12.24 8.30 -2.58
C ARG A 96 13.20 7.40 -3.33
N ASP A 97 12.72 6.29 -3.89
CA ASP A 97 13.50 5.39 -4.72
C ASP A 97 14.00 6.16 -5.95
N PRO A 98 15.32 6.28 -6.21
CA PRO A 98 15.82 7.08 -7.31
C PRO A 98 15.73 6.38 -8.68
N GLU A 99 15.55 5.06 -8.71
CA GLU A 99 15.65 4.26 -9.95
C GLU A 99 14.28 3.90 -10.55
N GLU A 100 13.21 3.91 -9.74
CA GLU A 100 11.92 3.30 -10.11
C GLU A 100 10.78 4.32 -10.23
N ASP A 101 10.76 5.10 -11.32
CA ASP A 101 9.76 6.17 -11.54
C ASP A 101 8.30 5.69 -11.41
N LEU A 102 7.98 4.49 -11.92
CA LEU A 102 6.64 3.92 -11.81
C LEU A 102 6.27 3.64 -10.34
N VAL A 103 7.20 3.06 -9.57
CA VAL A 103 6.99 2.79 -8.15
C VAL A 103 6.83 4.10 -7.37
N ARG A 104 7.64 5.11 -7.66
CA ARG A 104 7.53 6.44 -7.04
C ARG A 104 6.18 7.08 -7.31
N GLN A 105 5.70 7.01 -8.56
CA GLN A 105 4.41 7.55 -8.97
C GLN A 105 3.26 6.92 -8.17
N TYR A 106 3.23 5.58 -8.10
CA TYR A 106 2.20 4.86 -7.37
C TYR A 106 2.30 5.03 -5.86
N ALA A 107 3.52 5.15 -5.31
CA ALA A 107 3.72 5.52 -3.93
C ALA A 107 3.13 6.91 -3.63
N ALA A 108 3.45 7.93 -4.45
CA ALA A 108 2.89 9.27 -4.32
C ALA A 108 1.36 9.26 -4.35
N MET A 109 0.75 8.53 -5.30
CA MET A 109 -0.70 8.38 -5.45
C MET A 109 -1.37 7.68 -4.25
N SER A 110 -0.61 6.88 -3.49
CA SER A 110 -1.14 6.01 -2.44
C SER A 110 -1.02 6.57 -1.02
N LEU A 111 -0.34 7.71 -0.84
CA LEU A 111 -0.03 8.27 0.48
C LEU A 111 -1.18 9.03 1.17
N ALA A 112 -2.27 9.35 0.47
CA ALA A 112 -3.37 10.16 1.04
C ALA A 112 -3.91 9.65 2.39
N PRO A 113 -4.17 8.34 2.60
CA PRO A 113 -4.69 7.82 3.87
C PRO A 113 -3.71 7.91 5.05
N TYR A 114 -2.45 8.25 4.78
CA TYR A 114 -1.33 8.21 5.73
C TYR A 114 -0.86 9.61 6.15
N THR A 115 -1.56 10.66 5.73
CA THR A 115 -1.19 12.06 5.97
C THR A 115 -1.34 12.54 7.42
N SER A 116 -1.92 11.72 8.30
CA SER A 116 -1.87 11.96 9.75
C SER A 116 -0.44 11.83 10.31
N ASP A 117 0.46 11.15 9.59
CA ASP A 117 1.89 11.19 9.87
C ASP A 117 2.51 12.47 9.28
N PRO A 118 3.07 13.38 10.11
CA PRO A 118 3.62 14.65 9.62
C PRO A 118 4.76 14.48 8.60
N LEU A 119 5.54 13.41 8.68
CA LEU A 119 6.62 13.17 7.72
C LEU A 119 6.08 12.75 6.36
N VAL A 120 4.93 12.07 6.30
CA VAL A 120 4.23 11.77 5.04
C VAL A 120 3.67 13.05 4.44
N ALA A 121 2.98 13.86 5.24
CA ALA A 121 2.41 15.13 4.80
C ALA A 121 3.49 16.07 4.23
N MET A 122 4.60 16.27 4.95
CA MET A 122 5.70 17.12 4.48
C MET A 122 6.36 16.60 3.20
N ALA A 123 6.51 15.28 3.07
CA ALA A 123 7.09 14.68 1.87
C ALA A 123 6.19 14.89 0.64
N LEU A 124 4.89 14.66 0.77
CA LEU A 124 3.93 14.94 -0.30
C LEU A 124 3.96 16.40 -0.72
N ASP A 125 4.01 17.34 0.24
CA ASP A 125 4.08 18.77 -0.03
C ASP A 125 5.36 19.14 -0.82
N SER A 126 6.49 18.58 -0.42
CA SER A 126 7.78 18.79 -1.11
C SER A 126 7.74 18.24 -2.54
N THR A 127 7.30 16.99 -2.70
CA THR A 127 7.16 16.32 -4.00
C THR A 127 6.21 17.09 -4.93
N ALA A 128 5.05 17.51 -4.44
CA ALA A 128 4.05 18.26 -5.22
C ALA A 128 4.57 19.61 -5.76
N ARG A 129 5.56 20.21 -5.07
CA ARG A 129 6.16 21.49 -5.44
C ARG A 129 7.35 21.35 -6.38
N ALA A 130 8.24 20.38 -6.13
CA ALA A 130 9.59 20.41 -6.66
C ALA A 130 10.06 19.11 -7.33
N ASP A 131 9.25 18.04 -7.34
CA ASP A 131 9.67 16.79 -7.99
C ASP A 131 9.90 17.00 -9.49
N GLN A 132 11.00 16.46 -10.01
CA GLN A 132 11.40 16.65 -11.39
C GLN A 132 10.50 15.87 -12.35
N ASP A 133 9.98 14.71 -11.93
CA ASP A 133 9.03 13.93 -12.71
C ASP A 133 7.62 14.56 -12.57
N PRO A 134 7.02 15.04 -13.68
CA PRO A 134 5.66 15.58 -13.66
C PRO A 134 4.60 14.59 -13.16
N LEU A 135 4.73 13.30 -13.47
CA LEU A 135 3.77 12.26 -13.06
C LEU A 135 3.81 12.03 -11.55
N VAL A 136 5.00 11.98 -10.96
CA VAL A 136 5.18 11.87 -9.51
C VAL A 136 4.65 13.13 -8.82
N ARG A 137 4.98 14.32 -9.37
CA ARG A 137 4.50 15.61 -8.86
C ARG A 137 2.97 15.71 -8.86
N ASP A 138 2.33 15.34 -9.96
CA ASP A 138 0.88 15.42 -10.10
C ASP A 138 0.17 14.35 -9.26
N SER A 139 0.78 13.17 -9.10
CA SER A 139 0.29 12.14 -8.17
C SER A 139 0.34 12.61 -6.72
N ALA A 140 1.39 13.32 -6.31
CA ALA A 140 1.46 13.91 -4.97
C ALA A 140 0.38 14.99 -4.76
N ARG A 141 0.16 15.86 -5.76
CA ARG A 141 -0.92 16.87 -5.72
C ARG A 141 -2.31 16.23 -5.63
N PHE A 142 -2.52 15.13 -6.35
CA PHE A 142 -3.74 14.34 -6.25
C PHE A 142 -3.93 13.83 -4.83
N SER A 143 -2.91 13.20 -4.24
CA SER A 143 -2.98 12.66 -2.87
C SER A 143 -3.24 13.73 -1.81
N ILE A 144 -2.71 14.95 -1.96
CA ILE A 144 -3.01 16.06 -1.06
C ILE A 144 -4.50 16.43 -1.13
N LYS A 145 -5.07 16.54 -2.34
CA LYS A 145 -6.51 16.81 -2.51
C LYS A 145 -7.37 15.69 -1.93
N GLU A 146 -6.94 14.45 -2.12
CA GLU A 146 -7.63 13.28 -1.58
C GLU A 146 -7.59 13.27 -0.05
N ALA A 147 -6.45 13.57 0.56
CA ALA A 147 -6.29 13.64 2.00
C ALA A 147 -7.23 14.67 2.64
N HIS A 148 -7.39 15.85 2.03
CA HIS A 148 -8.36 16.85 2.49
C HIS A 148 -9.79 16.30 2.45
N ARG A 149 -10.17 15.60 1.37
CA ARG A 149 -11.49 14.97 1.26
C ARG A 149 -11.72 13.91 2.35
N LEU A 150 -10.72 13.08 2.62
CA LEU A 150 -10.80 12.04 3.67
C LEU A 150 -10.96 12.63 5.08
N GLN A 151 -10.38 13.81 5.33
CA GLN A 151 -10.54 14.55 6.58
C GLN A 151 -11.96 15.13 6.70
N GLU A 152 -12.49 15.71 5.62
CA GLU A 152 -13.86 16.26 5.58
C GLU A 152 -14.94 15.19 5.79
N THR A 153 -14.73 13.97 5.31
CA THR A 153 -15.70 12.86 5.42
C THR A 153 -15.54 12.02 6.69
N GLY A 154 -14.55 12.31 7.54
CA GLY A 154 -14.29 11.54 8.78
C GLY A 154 -13.63 10.18 8.55
N ALA A 155 -13.35 9.79 7.31
CA ALA A 155 -12.65 8.55 6.95
C ALA A 155 -11.13 8.58 7.28
N GLY A 156 -10.63 9.72 7.77
CA GLY A 156 -9.24 9.92 8.20
C GLY A 156 -9.02 10.08 9.72
N SER A 157 -10.04 9.86 10.55
CA SER A 157 -9.88 9.90 12.03
C SER A 157 -9.38 8.56 12.59
N PRO A 158 -8.56 8.57 13.66
CA PRO A 158 -7.93 7.38 14.25
C PRO A 158 -8.92 6.40 14.86
#